data_AF-A0A6G1ZBQ8-F1
#
_entry.id   AF-A0A6G1ZBQ8-F1
#
_cell.length_a   1.000
_cell.length_b   1.000
_cell.length_c   1.000
_cell.angle_alpha   90.00
_cell.angle_beta   90.00
_cell.angle_gamma   90.00
#
_symmetry.space_group_name_H-M   'P 1'
#
loop_
_entity.id
_entity.type
_entity.pdbx_description
1 polymer ?
#
loop_
_entity_poly.entity_id
_entity_poly.type
_entity_poly.pdbx_seq_one_letter_code
_entity_poly.pdbx_strand_id
1 'polypeptide(L)' 'MNKREVISAVAERSGVNPEDCARVLDSFEEVFTEEITGSKWKNAVFEQIYGLLSLIKEKKNNKQSNLS' A
#
# COMPACT_ATOMS: atom_id res chain seq x y z
N MET A 1 -1.61 -6.27 -7.14
CA MET A 1 -2.79 -6.54 -6.30
C MET A 1 -3.85 -5.55 -6.75
N ASN A 2 -5.03 -6.02 -7.12
CA ASN A 2 -6.13 -5.13 -7.48
C ASN A 2 -6.85 -4.64 -6.20
N LYS A 3 -7.64 -3.57 -6.32
CA LYS A 3 -8.32 -2.93 -5.18
C LYS A 3 -9.19 -3.89 -4.36
N ARG A 4 -9.88 -4.82 -5.04
CA ARG A 4 -10.73 -5.83 -4.39
C ARG A 4 -9.92 -6.82 -3.54
N GLU A 5 -8.77 -7.27 -4.04
CA GLU A 5 -7.86 -8.15 -3.29
C GLU A 5 -7.34 -7.45 -2.02
N VAL A 6 -7.03 -6.15 -2.11
CA VAL A 6 -6.61 -5.34 -0.95
C VAL A 6 -7.72 -5.24 0.08
N ILE A 7 -8.93 -4.85 -0.33
CA ILE A 7 -10.09 -4.72 0.56
C ILE A 7 -10.36 -6.05 1.26
N SER A 8 -10.38 -7.16 0.52
CA SER A 8 -10.62 -8.50 1.08
C SER A 8 -9.56 -8.88 2.11
N ALA A 9 -8.28 -8.66 1.81
CA ALA A 9 -7.18 -8.99 2.72
C ALA A 9 -7.16 -8.13 3.99
N VAL A 10 -7.54 -6.84 3.88
CA VAL A 10 -7.63 -5.94 5.03
C VAL A 10 -8.82 -6.32 5.91
N ALA A 11 -9.98 -6.59 5.32
CA ALA A 11 -11.17 -7.02 6.04
C ALA A 11 -10.91 -8.33 6.81
N GLU A 12 -10.34 -9.33 6.14
CA GLU A 12 -9.99 -10.63 6.75
C GLU A 12 -9.07 -10.48 7.97
N ARG A 13 -8.07 -9.61 7.89
CA ARG A 13 -7.07 -9.43 8.95
C ARG A 13 -7.50 -8.53 10.10
N SER A 14 -8.35 -7.55 9.81
CA SER A 14 -8.77 -6.55 10.79
C SER A 14 -10.11 -6.88 11.46
N GLY A 15 -10.90 -7.77 10.86
CA GLY A 15 -12.28 -8.04 11.29
C GLY A 15 -13.25 -6.90 10.97
N VAL A 16 -12.82 -5.88 10.22
CA VAL A 16 -13.65 -4.76 9.77
C VAL A 16 -14.46 -5.17 8.56
N ASN A 17 -15.68 -4.65 8.45
CA ASN A 17 -16.55 -4.90 7.30
C ASN A 17 -15.86 -4.44 5.99
N PRO A 18 -15.85 -5.26 4.92
CA PRO A 18 -15.35 -4.88 3.60
C PRO A 18 -15.83 -3.51 3.08
N GLU A 19 -17.07 -3.12 3.37
CA GLU A 19 -17.61 -1.82 2.96
C GLU A 19 -16.90 -0.64 3.64
N ASP A 20 -16.59 -0.79 4.92
CA ASP A 20 -15.84 0.23 5.67
C ASP A 20 -14.37 0.24 5.27
N CYS A 21 -13.78 -0.93 4.97
CA CYS A 21 -12.44 -1.01 4.39
C CYS A 21 -12.37 -0.30 3.02
N ALA A 22 -13.41 -0.43 2.20
CA ALA A 22 -13.49 0.27 0.91
C ALA A 22 -13.53 1.79 1.11
N ARG A 23 -14.40 2.29 2.00
CA ARG A 23 -14.48 3.74 2.32
C ARG A 23 -13.15 4.31 2.79
N VAL A 24 -12.48 3.61 3.71
CA VAL A 24 -11.17 4.06 4.22
C VAL A 24 -10.13 4.06 3.11
N LEU A 25 -10.11 3.03 2.26
CA LEU A 25 -9.18 2.95 1.14
C LEU A 25 -9.45 4.04 0.09
N ASP A 26 -10.71 4.34 -0.19
CA ASP A 26 -11.13 5.41 -1.10
C ASP A 26 -10.67 6.78 -0.58
N SER A 27 -10.96 7.09 0.69
CA SER A 27 -10.49 8.33 1.33
C SER A 27 -8.98 8.43 1.40
N PHE A 28 -8.29 7.30 1.64
CA PHE A 28 -6.83 7.26 1.58
C PHE A 28 -6.31 7.56 0.17
N GLU A 29 -6.90 6.98 -0.87
CA GLU A 29 -6.53 7.25 -2.27
C GLU A 29 -6.75 8.71 -2.65
N GLU A 30 -7.84 9.34 -2.20
CA GLU A 30 -8.12 10.77 -2.40
C GLU A 30 -7.08 11.65 -1.72
N VAL A 31 -6.87 11.50 -0.41
CA VAL A 31 -5.87 12.27 0.35
C VAL A 31 -4.47 12.05 -0.24
N PHE A 32 -4.12 10.81 -0.57
CA PHE A 32 -2.86 10.50 -1.21
C PHE A 32 -2.73 11.19 -2.57
N THR A 33 -3.79 11.21 -3.37
CA THR A 33 -3.81 11.87 -4.69
C THR A 33 -3.67 13.39 -4.57
N GLU A 34 -4.34 14.01 -3.61
CA GLU A 34 -4.22 15.45 -3.32
C GLU A 34 -2.79 15.81 -2.90
N GLU A 35 -2.21 15.04 -1.97
CA GLU A 35 -0.83 15.25 -1.52
C GLU A 35 0.16 15.05 -2.68
N ILE A 36 0.04 13.99 -3.49
CA ILE A 36 0.87 13.80 -4.68
C ILE A 36 0.65 14.81 -5.77
N THR A 37 -0.54 15.37 -5.96
CA THR A 37 -0.74 16.37 -7.02
C THR A 37 -0.31 17.76 -6.56
N GLY A 38 -0.29 18.01 -5.25
CA GLY A 38 0.38 19.11 -4.56
C GLY A 38 1.89 19.16 -4.86
N SER A 39 2.24 19.96 -5.86
CA SER A 39 3.53 20.09 -6.56
C SER A 39 4.84 20.20 -5.73
N LYS A 40 4.82 20.26 -4.40
CA LYS A 40 6.03 20.40 -3.56
C LYS A 40 6.64 19.08 -3.07
N TRP A 41 5.85 18.01 -2.91
CA TRP A 41 6.34 16.77 -2.28
C TRP A 41 6.68 15.64 -3.27
N LYS A 42 6.31 15.83 -4.56
CA LYS A 42 6.29 14.78 -5.60
C LYS A 42 7.59 13.98 -5.72
N ASN A 43 8.75 14.61 -5.63
CA ASN A 43 10.01 13.88 -5.79
C ASN A 43 10.48 13.20 -4.49
N ALA A 44 10.20 13.78 -3.33
CA ALA A 44 10.71 13.27 -2.06
C ALA A 44 9.92 12.05 -1.56
N VAL A 45 8.59 12.05 -1.71
CA VAL A 45 7.77 10.94 -1.22
C VAL A 45 7.72 9.76 -2.17
N PHE A 46 7.78 9.99 -3.48
CA PHE A 46 7.92 8.88 -4.41
C PHE A 46 9.20 8.09 -4.15
N GLU A 47 10.34 8.75 -3.92
CA GLU A 47 11.60 8.08 -3.53
C GLU A 47 11.46 7.30 -2.21
N GLN A 48 10.78 7.85 -1.21
CA GLN A 48 10.54 7.14 0.06
C GLN A 48 9.63 5.92 -0.11
N ILE A 49 8.57 6.03 -0.90
CA ILE A 49 7.65 4.91 -1.17
C ILE A 49 8.34 3.83 -2.00
N TYR A 50 9.09 4.20 -3.03
CA TYR A 50 9.89 3.25 -3.81
C TYR A 50 10.97 2.58 -2.94
N GLY A 51 11.62 3.31 -2.04
CA GLY A 51 12.56 2.77 -1.07
C GLY A 51 11.91 1.78 -0.09
N LEU A 52 10.70 2.05 0.39
CA LEU A 52 9.98 1.12 1.26
C LEU A 52 9.53 -0.14 0.49
N LEU A 53 9.05 0.03 -0.74
CA LEU A 53 8.65 -1.09 -1.60
C LEU A 53 9.84 -1.97 -2.00
N SER A 54 11.02 -1.39 -2.25
CA SER A 54 12.24 -2.15 -2.55
C SER A 54 12.70 -2.98 -1.34
N LEU A 55 12.63 -2.41 -0.12
CA LEU A 55 12.93 -3.14 1.12
C LEU A 55 11.96 -4.30 1.39
N ILE A 56 10.67 -4.10 1.12
CA ILE A 56 9.65 -5.17 1.22
C ILE A 56 9.91 -6.27 0.17
N LYS A 57 10.29 -5.88 -1.05
CA LYS A 57 10.64 -6.82 -2.14
C LYS A 57 11.90 -7.63 -1.81
N GLU A 58 12.91 -6.99 -1.23
CA GLU A 58 14.16 -7.65 -0.82
C GLU A 58 13.91 -8.65 0.32
N LYS A 59 13.12 -8.28 1.33
CA LYS A 59 12.71 -9.21 2.40
C LYS A 59 11.93 -10.42 1.87
N LYS A 60 11.08 -10.24 0.87
CA LYS A 60 10.34 -11.35 0.24
C LYS A 60 11.26 -12.30 -0.51
N ASN A 61 12.21 -11.79 -1.28
CA ASN A 61 13.17 -12.61 -2.04
C ASN A 61 14.13 -13.40 -1.12
N ASN A 62 14.62 -12.77 -0.05
CA ASN A 62 15.55 -13.41 0.90
C ASN A 62 14.87 -14.49 1.77
N LYS A 63 13.56 -14.35 2.02
CA LYS A 63 12.77 -15.40 2.68
C LYS A 63 12.52 -16.62 1.78
N GLN A 64 12.54 -16.43 0.45
CA GLN A 64 12.35 -17.51 -0.53
C GLN A 64 13.65 -18.29 -0.80
N SER A 65 14.82 -17.66 -0.68
CA SER A 65 16.14 -18.31 -0.83
C SER A 65 16.59 -19.13 0.39
N ASN A 66 15.94 -18.98 1.55
CA ASN A 66 16.20 -19.79 2.77
C ASN A 66 15.26 -21.02 2.87
N LEU A 67 14.44 -21.27 1.85
CA LEU A 67 13.53 -22.43 1.76
C LEU A 67 13.77 -23.30 0.51
N SER A 68 14.92 -23.15 -0.17
CA SER A 68 15.36 -24.01 -1.27
C SER A 68 16.64 -24.75 -0.92
#